data_AF-A0AAE8L9N1-F1
#
_entry.id   AF-A0AAE8L9N1-F1
#
_cell.length_a   1.000
_cell.length_b   1.000
_cell.length_c   1.000
_cell.angle_alpha   90.00
_cell.angle_beta   90.00
_cell.angle_gamma   90.00
#
_symmetry.space_group_name_H-M   'P 1'
#
loop_
_entity.id
_entity.type
_entity.pdbx_description
1 polymer ?
#
loop_
_entity_poly.entity_id
_entity_poly.type
_entity_poly.pdbx_seq_one_letter_code
_entity_poly.pdbx_strand_id
1 'polypeptide(L)'
;MIDKWSVQLRHKNPCSVPLRALIVDDSPANLDQLKRLIEKESSLICIGLTEPVRALDMAEAEQFDLVLVDYSMPVLDGIALTRHLRALSGYERLPIVMITANVDEQVRLQALEAGATDFLPKSSKAAETKARLRNMISLATAFRQLNDQAAWLAREVEIATSKLLQREEEIIFRLSLAVEYRDNDTGGHTFRVARYSEILAETLGLSPAACRSIFLAAPLHDVGKVAIPDAVLLKPSRLEPEEFEVIRTHAVIGERILGGSSSDLIKLASEIAGSHHERWDGKGYPAGLAGRLIPLAARIVAIADVFDALTTARPYKTAMTHEEAFAYLQKERGAHFDPACVDAFLAARAKILEAKSRSIQMEVSGVLSALTVTQAG
;
A
#
# COMPACT_ATOMS: atom_id res chain seq x y z
N MET A 1 -20.25 32.56 6.00
CA MET A 1 -20.23 32.12 4.59
C MET A 1 -19.76 30.67 4.56
N ILE A 2 -20.56 29.79 5.15
CA ILE A 2 -20.33 28.34 5.20
C ILE A 2 -21.51 27.77 4.44
N ASP A 3 -21.34 27.51 3.16
CA ASP A 3 -22.19 26.60 2.40
C ASP A 3 -21.69 26.50 0.96
N LYS A 4 -21.86 25.31 0.37
CA LYS A 4 -21.62 24.92 -1.04
C LYS A 4 -20.43 24.01 -1.35
N TRP A 5 -20.13 22.99 -0.55
CA TRP A 5 -19.49 21.77 -1.10
C TRP A 5 -20.03 20.50 -0.44
N SER A 6 -21.36 20.40 -0.31
CA SER A 6 -22.04 19.11 -0.19
C SER A 6 -22.04 18.44 -1.56
N VAL A 7 -20.92 17.82 -1.92
CA VAL A 7 -20.84 16.96 -3.10
C VAL A 7 -21.73 15.75 -2.82
N GLN A 8 -22.98 15.87 -3.26
CA GLN A 8 -23.86 14.75 -3.56
C GLN A 8 -23.25 13.95 -4.71
N LEU A 9 -22.21 13.16 -4.42
CA LEU A 9 -21.94 11.97 -5.21
C LEU A 9 -23.11 11.04 -4.93
N ARG A 10 -24.18 11.16 -5.73
CA ARG A 10 -25.24 10.15 -5.83
C ARG A 10 -24.54 8.83 -6.07
N HIS A 11 -24.40 8.05 -5.02
CA HIS A 11 -23.90 6.70 -5.07
C HIS A 11 -24.81 5.95 -6.05
N LYS A 12 -24.29 5.64 -7.25
CA LYS A 12 -24.90 4.55 -8.00
C LYS A 12 -24.76 3.33 -7.10
N ASN A 13 -25.89 2.85 -6.58
CA ASN A 13 -25.93 1.55 -5.92
C ASN A 13 -25.14 0.56 -6.79
N PRO A 14 -24.23 -0.24 -6.23
CA PRO A 14 -23.56 -1.32 -6.97
C PRO A 14 -24.57 -2.29 -7.63
N CYS A 15 -25.84 -2.25 -7.19
CA CYS A 15 -26.99 -2.97 -7.73
C CYS A 15 -27.56 -2.50 -9.09
N SER A 16 -26.87 -1.66 -9.89
CA SER A 16 -27.44 -1.18 -11.17
C SER A 16 -27.25 -2.13 -12.36
N VAL A 17 -26.46 -3.20 -12.22
CA VAL A 17 -26.30 -4.21 -13.26
C VAL A 17 -27.30 -5.33 -13.01
N PRO A 18 -28.15 -5.69 -13.99
CA PRO A 18 -29.11 -6.78 -13.83
C PRO A 18 -28.38 -8.12 -13.66
N LEU A 19 -28.88 -8.96 -12.75
CA LEU A 19 -28.34 -10.30 -12.52
C LEU A 19 -28.45 -11.15 -13.78
N ARG A 20 -27.51 -12.08 -13.95
CA ARG A 20 -27.39 -12.93 -15.12
C ARG A 20 -27.59 -14.40 -14.76
N ALA A 21 -28.46 -15.08 -15.49
CA ALA A 21 -28.67 -16.51 -15.36
C ALA A 21 -28.10 -17.25 -16.59
N LEU A 22 -27.29 -18.28 -16.35
CA LEU A 22 -26.90 -19.24 -17.37
C LEU A 22 -27.87 -20.42 -17.31
N ILE A 23 -28.45 -20.80 -18.45
CA ILE A 23 -29.37 -21.93 -18.56
C ILE A 23 -28.77 -22.91 -19.55
N VAL A 24 -28.57 -24.15 -19.13
CA VAL A 24 -27.98 -25.20 -19.96
C VAL A 24 -28.95 -26.37 -20.06
N ASP A 25 -29.46 -26.64 -21.25
CA ASP A 25 -30.39 -27.74 -21.55
C ASP A 25 -30.25 -28.08 -23.03
N ASP A 26 -30.13 -29.36 -23.37
CA ASP A 26 -29.90 -29.83 -24.74
C ASP A 26 -31.13 -29.64 -25.66
N SER A 27 -32.30 -29.34 -25.09
CA SER A 27 -33.53 -29.04 -25.80
C SER A 27 -33.78 -27.53 -25.92
N PRO A 28 -33.80 -26.98 -27.15
CA PRO A 28 -34.14 -25.57 -27.38
C PRO A 28 -35.52 -25.18 -26.81
N ALA A 29 -36.48 -26.11 -26.83
CA ALA A 29 -37.83 -25.88 -26.32
C ALA A 29 -37.83 -25.68 -24.79
N ASN A 30 -37.04 -26.46 -24.04
CA ASN A 30 -36.92 -26.32 -22.60
C ASN A 30 -36.24 -24.99 -22.23
N LEU A 31 -35.18 -24.61 -22.97
CA LEU A 31 -34.50 -23.32 -22.79
C LEU A 31 -35.47 -22.15 -22.93
N ASP A 32 -36.27 -22.14 -24.00
CA ASP A 32 -37.25 -21.07 -24.24
C ASP A 32 -38.33 -21.02 -23.16
N GLN A 33 -38.79 -22.17 -22.68
CA GLN A 33 -39.78 -22.25 -21.60
C GLN A 33 -39.21 -21.70 -20.28
N LEU A 34 -37.99 -22.09 -19.92
CA LEU A 34 -37.33 -21.66 -18.69
C LEU A 34 -36.99 -20.17 -18.72
N LYS A 35 -36.47 -19.66 -19.84
CA LYS A 35 -36.24 -18.22 -20.05
C LYS A 35 -37.50 -17.42 -19.80
N ARG A 36 -38.61 -17.77 -20.46
CA ARG A 36 -39.90 -17.09 -20.30
C ARG A 36 -40.40 -17.13 -18.86
N LEU A 37 -40.20 -18.23 -18.15
CA LEU A 37 -40.59 -18.36 -16.74
C LEU A 37 -39.77 -17.42 -15.85
N ILE A 38 -38.45 -17.36 -16.04
CA ILE A 38 -37.54 -16.53 -15.25
C ILE A 38 -37.74 -15.05 -15.55
N GLU A 39 -37.84 -14.67 -16.83
CA GLU A 39 -38.06 -13.30 -17.28
C GLU A 39 -39.42 -12.74 -16.85
N LYS A 40 -40.43 -13.59 -16.69
CA LYS A 40 -41.75 -13.18 -16.17
C LYS A 40 -41.71 -12.89 -14.66
N GLU A 41 -40.88 -13.61 -13.92
CA GLU A 41 -40.81 -13.51 -12.45
C GLU A 41 -39.71 -12.58 -11.96
N SER A 42 -38.81 -12.12 -12.84
CA SER A 42 -37.64 -11.35 -12.46
C SER A 42 -37.04 -10.57 -13.64
N SER A 43 -36.18 -9.60 -13.33
CA SER A 43 -35.41 -8.85 -14.32
C SER A 43 -34.05 -9.50 -14.65
N LEU A 44 -33.92 -10.82 -14.48
CA LEU A 44 -32.68 -11.54 -14.80
C LEU A 44 -32.47 -11.63 -16.31
N ILE A 45 -31.23 -11.36 -16.72
CA ILE A 45 -30.81 -11.60 -18.10
C ILE A 45 -30.48 -13.08 -18.24
N CYS A 46 -31.27 -13.80 -19.02
CA CYS A 46 -31.10 -15.23 -19.20
C CYS A 46 -30.32 -15.55 -20.49
N ILE A 47 -29.20 -16.25 -20.35
CA ILE A 47 -28.41 -16.76 -21.47
C ILE A 47 -28.59 -18.28 -21.51
N GLY A 48 -29.11 -18.78 -22.62
CA GLY A 48 -29.38 -20.21 -22.80
C GLY A 48 -28.39 -20.83 -23.77
N LEU A 49 -27.81 -21.96 -23.41
CA LEU A 49 -26.92 -22.76 -24.24
C LEU A 49 -27.39 -24.21 -24.30
N THR A 50 -27.32 -24.81 -25.49
CA THR A 50 -27.64 -26.22 -25.70
C THR A 50 -26.46 -27.15 -25.52
N GLU A 51 -25.25 -26.59 -25.49
CA GLU A 51 -24.00 -27.34 -25.41
C GLU A 51 -23.32 -27.10 -24.05
N PRO A 52 -23.13 -28.14 -23.22
CA PRO A 52 -22.58 -27.97 -21.87
C PRO A 52 -21.11 -27.55 -21.87
N VAL A 53 -20.32 -27.91 -22.89
CA VAL A 53 -18.92 -27.47 -23.01
C VAL A 53 -18.83 -25.97 -23.26
N ARG A 54 -19.67 -25.43 -24.16
CA ARG A 54 -19.73 -23.98 -24.40
C ARG A 54 -20.18 -23.19 -23.17
N ALA A 55 -20.96 -23.82 -22.29
CA ALA A 55 -21.36 -23.23 -21.03
C ALA A 55 -20.19 -23.07 -20.06
N LEU A 56 -19.23 -24.00 -20.07
CA LEU A 56 -17.98 -23.86 -19.32
C LEU A 56 -17.11 -22.75 -19.91
N ASP A 57 -16.88 -22.76 -21.23
CA ASP A 57 -16.07 -21.72 -21.89
C ASP A 57 -16.60 -20.31 -21.58
N MET A 58 -17.93 -20.15 -21.58
CA MET A 58 -18.57 -18.88 -21.28
C MET A 58 -18.53 -18.52 -19.78
N ALA A 59 -18.63 -19.52 -18.89
CA ALA A 59 -18.49 -19.30 -17.45
C ALA A 59 -17.05 -18.95 -17.03
N GLU A 60 -16.05 -19.39 -17.79
CA GLU A 60 -14.66 -18.96 -17.62
C GLU A 60 -14.44 -17.52 -18.09
N ALA A 61 -15.07 -17.13 -19.20
CA ALA A 61 -14.93 -15.79 -19.77
C ALA A 61 -15.79 -14.73 -19.06
N GLU A 62 -16.93 -15.14 -18.50
CA GLU A 62 -17.95 -14.23 -17.98
C GLU A 62 -18.56 -14.72 -16.67
N GLN A 63 -18.83 -13.80 -15.74
CA GLN A 63 -19.55 -14.14 -14.51
C GLN A 63 -21.07 -14.17 -14.72
N PHE A 64 -21.68 -15.20 -14.13
CA PHE A 64 -23.11 -15.35 -13.92
C PHE A 64 -23.44 -15.24 -12.43
N ASP A 65 -24.72 -15.06 -12.09
CA ASP A 65 -25.20 -14.98 -10.71
C ASP A 65 -26.05 -16.19 -10.32
N LEU A 66 -26.58 -16.90 -11.32
CA LEU A 66 -27.40 -18.10 -11.16
C LEU A 66 -27.12 -19.03 -12.36
N VAL A 67 -27.03 -20.33 -12.11
CA VAL A 67 -26.89 -21.32 -13.18
C VAL A 67 -27.99 -22.35 -13.03
N LEU A 68 -28.74 -22.61 -14.11
CA LEU A 68 -29.73 -23.67 -14.21
C LEU A 68 -29.21 -24.70 -15.20
N VAL A 69 -29.15 -25.96 -14.80
CA VAL A 69 -28.52 -27.02 -15.58
C VAL A 69 -29.44 -28.20 -15.68
N ASP A 70 -29.72 -28.68 -16.89
CA ASP A 70 -30.40 -29.96 -17.06
C ASP A 70 -29.50 -31.11 -16.62
N TYR A 71 -30.10 -32.08 -15.95
CA TYR A 71 -29.39 -33.28 -15.54
C TYR A 71 -28.95 -34.12 -16.75
N SER A 72 -29.87 -34.37 -17.68
CA SER A 72 -29.68 -35.32 -18.78
C SER A 72 -29.23 -34.62 -20.05
N MET A 73 -27.92 -34.46 -20.24
CA MET A 73 -27.35 -33.86 -21.45
C MET A 73 -26.32 -34.79 -22.10
N PRO A 74 -26.21 -34.82 -23.45
CA PRO A 74 -25.16 -35.56 -24.14
C PRO A 74 -23.76 -35.03 -23.80
N VAL A 75 -22.76 -35.91 -23.85
CA VAL A 75 -21.32 -35.60 -23.65
C VAL A 75 -20.95 -35.26 -22.21
N LEU A 76 -21.63 -34.30 -21.58
CA LEU A 76 -21.38 -33.86 -20.21
C LEU A 76 -22.72 -33.68 -19.48
N ASP A 77 -22.99 -34.54 -18.51
CA ASP A 77 -24.20 -34.46 -17.70
C ASP A 77 -24.19 -33.27 -16.73
N GLY A 78 -25.35 -32.96 -16.15
CA GLY A 78 -25.48 -31.80 -15.26
C GLY A 78 -24.66 -31.90 -13.97
N ILE A 79 -24.36 -33.12 -13.50
CA ILE A 79 -23.56 -33.34 -12.28
C ILE A 79 -22.09 -33.04 -12.59
N ALA A 80 -21.56 -33.59 -13.68
CA ALA A 80 -20.21 -33.34 -14.14
C ALA A 80 -20.00 -31.86 -14.47
N LEU A 81 -20.96 -31.22 -15.17
CA LEU A 81 -20.92 -29.79 -15.44
C LEU A 81 -20.88 -28.96 -14.14
N THR A 82 -21.69 -29.31 -13.14
CA THR A 82 -21.70 -28.65 -11.83
C THR A 82 -20.33 -28.74 -11.16
N ARG A 83 -19.68 -29.92 -11.16
CA ARG A 83 -18.34 -30.09 -10.60
C ARG A 83 -17.30 -29.22 -11.30
N HIS A 84 -17.37 -29.13 -12.63
CA HIS A 84 -16.47 -28.26 -13.39
C HIS A 84 -16.70 -26.78 -13.07
N LEU A 85 -17.96 -26.33 -13.03
CA LEU A 85 -18.30 -24.95 -12.65
C LEU A 85 -17.77 -24.61 -11.25
N ARG A 86 -17.91 -25.52 -10.28
CA ARG A 86 -17.41 -25.29 -8.90
C ARG A 86 -15.89 -25.15 -8.80
N ALA A 87 -15.13 -25.61 -9.79
CA ALA A 87 -13.69 -25.42 -9.85
C ALA A 87 -13.28 -24.05 -10.43
N LEU A 88 -14.21 -23.28 -10.98
CA LEU A 88 -13.96 -21.95 -11.52
C LEU A 88 -13.99 -20.86 -10.44
N SER A 89 -13.13 -19.86 -10.59
CA SER A 89 -13.08 -18.69 -9.71
C SER A 89 -14.38 -17.89 -9.79
N GLY A 90 -15.01 -17.64 -8.64
CA GLY A 90 -16.30 -16.93 -8.55
C GLY A 90 -17.53 -17.83 -8.64
N TYR A 91 -17.35 -19.14 -8.88
CA TYR A 91 -18.43 -20.13 -8.95
C TYR A 91 -18.46 -21.07 -7.75
N GLU A 92 -17.58 -20.92 -6.76
CA GLU A 92 -17.46 -21.84 -5.62
C GLU A 92 -18.74 -21.91 -4.78
N ARG A 93 -19.46 -20.79 -4.70
CA ARG A 93 -20.70 -20.64 -3.91
C ARG A 93 -21.90 -20.15 -4.72
N LEU A 94 -21.74 -19.99 -6.03
CA LEU A 94 -22.78 -19.49 -6.91
C LEU A 94 -24.01 -20.43 -6.87
N PRO A 95 -25.25 -19.94 -6.76
CA PRO A 95 -26.43 -20.80 -6.81
C PRO A 95 -26.51 -21.60 -8.12
N ILE A 96 -26.41 -22.93 -8.04
CA ILE A 96 -26.59 -23.83 -9.18
C ILE A 96 -27.84 -24.67 -8.93
N VAL A 97 -28.81 -24.61 -9.83
CA VAL A 97 -30.07 -25.34 -9.74
C VAL A 97 -30.11 -26.41 -10.81
N MET A 98 -30.24 -27.66 -10.39
CA MET A 98 -30.34 -28.76 -11.34
C MET A 98 -31.79 -29.00 -11.73
N ILE A 99 -32.09 -29.05 -13.02
CA ILE A 99 -33.42 -29.35 -13.55
C ILE A 99 -33.42 -30.80 -14.02
N THR A 100 -34.43 -31.60 -13.67
CA THR A 100 -34.48 -33.02 -14.06
C THR A 100 -35.90 -33.52 -14.22
N ALA A 101 -36.13 -34.41 -15.20
CA ALA A 101 -37.38 -35.17 -15.31
C ALA A 101 -37.39 -36.40 -14.38
N ASN A 102 -36.21 -36.85 -13.91
CA ASN A 102 -36.07 -38.01 -13.03
C ASN A 102 -36.16 -37.58 -11.56
N VAL A 103 -37.07 -38.19 -10.81
CA VAL A 103 -37.35 -37.85 -9.40
C VAL A 103 -36.62 -38.79 -8.42
N ASP A 104 -35.73 -39.64 -8.92
CA ASP A 104 -34.95 -40.59 -8.13
C ASP A 104 -34.14 -39.89 -7.02
N GLU A 105 -34.23 -40.43 -5.81
CA GLU A 105 -33.56 -39.95 -4.61
C GLU A 105 -32.03 -40.04 -4.75
N GLN A 106 -31.51 -41.08 -5.42
CA GLN A 106 -30.06 -41.24 -5.60
C GLN A 106 -29.46 -40.14 -6.47
N VAL A 107 -30.14 -39.77 -7.56
CA VAL A 107 -29.70 -38.70 -8.47
C VAL A 107 -29.70 -37.35 -7.76
N ARG A 108 -30.71 -37.09 -6.91
CA ARG A 108 -30.77 -35.88 -6.09
C ARG A 108 -29.60 -35.77 -5.13
N LEU A 109 -29.25 -36.88 -4.45
CA LEU A 109 -28.13 -36.90 -3.52
C LEU A 109 -26.82 -36.58 -4.25
N GLN A 110 -26.57 -37.22 -5.40
CA GLN A 110 -25.38 -36.97 -6.21
C GLN A 110 -25.28 -35.53 -6.73
N ALA A 111 -26.42 -34.91 -7.09
CA ALA A 111 -26.45 -33.51 -7.51
C ALA A 111 -26.04 -32.56 -6.38
N LEU A 112 -26.55 -32.77 -5.17
CA LEU A 112 -26.19 -31.98 -3.98
C LEU A 112 -24.72 -32.18 -3.60
N GLU A 113 -24.23 -33.43 -3.62
CA GLU A 113 -22.82 -33.76 -3.36
C GLU A 113 -21.86 -33.15 -4.40
N ALA A 114 -22.30 -33.02 -5.66
CA ALA A 114 -21.56 -32.31 -6.69
C ALA A 114 -21.55 -30.78 -6.51
N GLY A 115 -22.33 -30.26 -5.56
CA GLY A 115 -22.37 -28.84 -5.21
C GLY A 115 -23.58 -28.09 -5.77
N ALA A 116 -24.61 -28.76 -6.30
CA ALA A 116 -25.86 -28.09 -6.64
C ALA A 116 -26.53 -27.52 -5.37
N THR A 117 -27.12 -26.34 -5.48
CA THR A 117 -27.78 -25.62 -4.38
C THR A 117 -29.21 -26.10 -4.18
N ASP A 118 -29.92 -26.43 -5.26
CA ASP A 118 -31.27 -27.01 -5.23
C ASP A 118 -31.51 -27.84 -6.51
N PHE A 119 -32.62 -28.58 -6.53
CA PHE A 119 -33.11 -29.30 -7.71
C PHE A 119 -34.55 -28.89 -8.04
N LEU A 120 -34.91 -28.93 -9.33
CA LEU A 120 -36.25 -28.65 -9.83
C LEU A 120 -36.77 -29.80 -10.72
N PRO A 121 -37.90 -30.44 -10.38
CA PRO A 121 -38.53 -31.40 -11.27
C PRO A 121 -39.13 -30.71 -12.50
N LYS A 122 -38.86 -31.23 -13.72
CA LYS A 122 -39.48 -30.75 -14.98
C LYS A 122 -41.01 -30.88 -14.98
N SER A 123 -41.57 -31.77 -14.14
CA SER A 123 -43.02 -32.01 -13.98
C SER A 123 -43.66 -31.31 -12.76
N SER A 124 -42.95 -30.38 -12.11
CA SER A 124 -43.45 -29.72 -10.89
C SER A 124 -44.65 -28.80 -11.16
N LYS A 125 -45.50 -28.62 -10.13
CA LYS A 125 -46.60 -27.64 -10.18
C LYS A 125 -45.97 -26.25 -10.36
N ALA A 126 -46.45 -25.47 -11.32
CA ALA A 126 -45.90 -24.15 -11.65
C ALA A 126 -45.70 -23.21 -10.43
N ALA A 127 -46.52 -23.37 -9.38
CA ALA A 127 -46.38 -22.61 -8.14
C ALA A 127 -45.10 -22.99 -7.33
N GLU A 128 -44.71 -24.26 -7.31
CA GLU A 128 -43.51 -24.73 -6.60
C GLU A 128 -42.24 -24.27 -7.32
N THR A 129 -42.16 -24.45 -8.64
CA THR A 129 -41.03 -23.99 -9.47
C THR A 129 -40.81 -22.49 -9.27
N LYS A 130 -41.89 -21.72 -9.29
CA LYS A 130 -41.87 -20.27 -9.06
C LYS A 130 -41.36 -19.89 -7.67
N ALA A 131 -41.80 -20.60 -6.61
CA ALA A 131 -41.35 -20.33 -5.25
C ALA A 131 -39.85 -20.61 -5.07
N ARG A 132 -39.37 -21.75 -5.58
CA ARG A 132 -37.95 -22.13 -5.51
C ARG A 132 -37.06 -21.22 -6.33
N LEU A 133 -37.48 -20.89 -7.56
CA LEU A 133 -36.75 -19.94 -8.39
C LEU A 133 -36.63 -18.59 -7.70
N ARG A 134 -37.70 -18.07 -7.08
CA ARG A 134 -37.64 -16.82 -6.29
C ARG A 134 -36.59 -16.91 -5.18
N ASN A 135 -36.58 -18.00 -4.42
CA ASN A 135 -35.58 -18.19 -3.36
C ASN A 135 -34.15 -18.20 -3.91
N MET A 136 -33.93 -18.85 -5.05
CA MET A 136 -32.62 -18.92 -5.70
C MET A 136 -32.17 -17.57 -6.25
N ILE A 137 -33.09 -16.78 -6.80
CA ILE A 137 -32.82 -15.42 -7.24
C ILE A 137 -32.48 -14.53 -6.04
N SER A 138 -33.23 -14.64 -4.94
CA SER A 138 -32.92 -13.91 -3.69
C SER A 138 -31.54 -14.29 -3.14
N LEU A 139 -31.19 -15.58 -3.20
CA LEU A 139 -29.88 -16.06 -2.78
C LEU A 139 -28.76 -15.54 -3.69
N ALA A 140 -28.94 -15.58 -5.01
CA ALA A 140 -28.01 -15.02 -5.99
C ALA A 140 -27.78 -13.51 -5.76
N THR A 141 -28.87 -12.79 -5.50
CA THR A 141 -28.82 -11.35 -5.19
C THR A 141 -28.00 -11.10 -3.92
N ALA A 142 -28.25 -11.85 -2.86
CA ALA A 142 -27.54 -11.71 -1.59
C ALA A 142 -26.05 -12.02 -1.74
N PHE A 143 -25.70 -13.09 -2.47
CA PHE A 143 -24.30 -13.42 -2.75
C PHE A 143 -23.60 -12.33 -3.56
N ARG A 144 -24.25 -11.81 -4.61
CA ARG A 144 -23.69 -10.71 -5.41
C ARG A 144 -23.42 -9.48 -4.56
N GLN A 145 -24.40 -9.10 -3.73
CA GLN A 145 -24.26 -7.96 -2.82
C GLN A 145 -23.12 -8.14 -1.81
N LEU A 146 -22.95 -9.32 -1.23
CA LEU A 146 -21.86 -9.61 -0.29
C LEU A 146 -20.49 -9.53 -0.97
N ASN A 147 -20.35 -10.08 -2.18
CA ASN A 147 -19.10 -10.02 -2.92
C ASN A 147 -18.76 -8.59 -3.34
N ASP A 148 -19.75 -7.83 -3.83
CA ASP A 148 -19.57 -6.42 -4.19
C ASP A 148 -19.20 -5.58 -2.95
N GLN A 149 -19.82 -5.84 -1.79
CA GLN A 149 -19.48 -5.18 -0.52
C GLN A 149 -18.06 -5.54 -0.06
N ALA A 150 -17.65 -6.80 -0.15
CA ALA A 150 -16.31 -7.23 0.23
C ALA A 150 -15.24 -6.57 -0.66
N ALA A 151 -15.47 -6.54 -1.98
CA ALA A 151 -14.58 -5.87 -2.93
C ALA A 151 -14.50 -4.36 -2.68
N TRP A 152 -15.64 -3.73 -2.37
CA TRP A 152 -15.68 -2.31 -2.02
C TRP A 152 -14.93 -2.03 -0.72
N LEU A 153 -15.18 -2.80 0.34
CA LEU A 153 -14.51 -2.63 1.63
C LEU A 153 -13.00 -2.82 1.52
N ALA A 154 -12.54 -3.81 0.76
CA ALA A 154 -11.12 -4.03 0.51
C ALA A 154 -10.46 -2.79 -0.13
N ARG A 155 -11.12 -2.20 -1.13
CA ARG A 155 -10.66 -0.97 -1.78
C ARG A 155 -10.67 0.23 -0.83
N GLU A 156 -11.71 0.39 -0.02
CA GLU A 156 -11.77 1.48 0.95
C GLU A 156 -10.68 1.37 2.02
N VAL A 157 -10.39 0.14 2.49
CA VAL A 157 -9.28 -0.11 3.42
C VAL A 157 -7.94 0.25 2.78
N GLU A 158 -7.72 -0.13 1.52
CA GLU A 158 -6.50 0.23 0.79
C GLU A 158 -6.35 1.76 0.64
N ILE A 159 -7.41 2.45 0.22
CA ILE A 159 -7.44 3.92 0.10
C ILE A 159 -7.19 4.58 1.46
N ALA A 160 -7.86 4.13 2.51
CA ALA A 160 -7.71 4.67 3.85
C ALA A 160 -6.30 4.46 4.40
N THR A 161 -5.72 3.27 4.19
CA THR A 161 -4.35 2.95 4.60
C THR A 161 -3.34 3.81 3.88
N SER A 162 -3.47 3.96 2.55
CA SER A 162 -2.61 4.84 1.76
C SER A 162 -2.67 6.30 2.22
N LYS A 163 -3.88 6.81 2.50
CA LYS A 163 -4.07 8.16 3.05
C LYS A 163 -3.44 8.33 4.44
N LEU A 164 -3.49 7.31 5.30
CA LEU A 164 -2.85 7.36 6.61
C LEU A 164 -1.33 7.44 6.48
N LEU A 165 -0.72 6.60 5.63
CA LEU A 165 0.72 6.61 5.39
C LEU A 165 1.21 7.93 4.79
N GLN A 166 0.44 8.52 3.86
CA GLN A 166 0.75 9.83 3.27
C GLN A 166 0.68 10.95 4.31
N ARG A 167 -0.34 10.94 5.18
CA ARG A 167 -0.47 11.94 6.26
C ARG A 167 0.64 11.81 7.30
N GLU A 168 1.02 10.59 7.65
CA GLU A 168 2.14 10.34 8.56
C GLU A 168 3.44 10.92 7.99
N GLU A 169 3.75 10.62 6.71
CA GLU A 169 4.89 11.19 6.01
C GLU A 169 4.85 12.72 5.98
N GLU A 170 3.70 13.31 5.61
CA GLU A 170 3.53 14.76 5.56
C GLU A 170 3.78 15.41 6.92
N ILE A 171 3.21 14.85 8.00
CA ILE A 171 3.39 15.38 9.36
C ILE A 171 4.87 15.33 9.77
N ILE A 172 5.55 14.22 9.52
CA ILE A 172 6.97 14.06 9.84
C ILE A 172 7.81 15.12 9.12
N PHE A 173 7.64 15.27 7.80
CA PHE A 173 8.42 16.24 7.04
C PHE A 173 8.06 17.68 7.41
N ARG A 174 6.79 18.00 7.67
CA ARG A 174 6.36 19.34 8.09
C ARG A 174 6.93 19.74 9.45
N LEU A 175 6.95 18.82 10.41
CA LEU A 175 7.52 19.08 11.73
C LEU A 175 9.05 19.17 11.69
N SER A 176 9.71 18.32 10.89
CA SER A 176 11.16 18.38 10.69
C SER A 176 11.57 19.71 10.05
N LEU A 177 10.83 20.15 9.03
CA LEU A 177 11.02 21.44 8.37
C LEU A 177 10.89 22.62 9.34
N ALA A 178 10.00 22.54 10.34
CA ALA A 178 9.85 23.60 11.34
C ALA A 178 11.10 23.76 12.21
N VAL A 179 11.82 22.67 12.49
CA VAL A 179 13.11 22.72 13.20
C VAL A 179 14.19 23.31 12.29
N GLU A 180 14.21 22.91 11.01
CA GLU A 180 15.18 23.38 10.01
C GLU A 180 15.08 24.89 9.74
N TYR A 181 13.86 25.44 9.62
CA TYR A 181 13.65 26.88 9.45
C TYR A 181 14.23 27.73 10.59
N ARG A 182 14.36 27.14 11.79
CA ARG A 182 14.96 27.83 12.93
C ARG A 182 16.49 27.82 12.87
N ASP A 183 17.11 26.90 12.14
CA ASP A 183 18.57 26.78 11.95
C ASP A 183 19.05 27.49 10.66
N ASN A 184 18.21 28.37 10.08
CA ASN A 184 18.50 29.17 8.89
C ASN A 184 18.86 28.34 7.64
N ASP A 185 18.34 27.11 7.55
CA ASP A 185 18.45 26.23 6.38
C ASP A 185 17.15 26.25 5.57
N THR A 186 17.24 26.01 4.26
CA THR A 186 16.16 26.28 3.28
C THR A 186 15.10 25.18 3.20
N GLY A 187 15.10 24.20 4.11
CA GLY A 187 14.12 23.11 4.17
C GLY A 187 14.45 21.90 3.30
N GLY A 188 15.44 22.03 2.41
CA GLY A 188 15.83 20.97 1.50
C GLY A 188 16.72 19.91 2.15
N HIS A 189 17.40 20.24 3.25
CA HIS A 189 18.35 19.34 3.89
C HIS A 189 17.64 18.09 4.43
N THR A 190 16.56 18.27 5.18
CA THR A 190 15.77 17.17 5.75
C THR A 190 15.37 16.14 4.69
N PHE A 191 14.87 16.60 3.54
CA PHE A 191 14.44 15.69 2.45
C PHE A 191 15.62 14.99 1.80
N ARG A 192 16.72 15.70 1.54
CA ARG A 192 17.93 15.10 0.92
C ARG A 192 18.54 14.04 1.83
N VAL A 193 18.67 14.30 3.13
CA VAL A 193 19.16 13.32 4.12
C VAL A 193 18.27 12.08 4.13
N ALA A 194 16.95 12.24 4.12
CA ALA A 194 16.01 11.12 4.05
C ALA A 194 16.23 10.28 2.77
N ARG A 195 16.29 10.92 1.60
CA ARG A 195 16.49 10.23 0.31
C ARG A 195 17.85 9.52 0.25
N TYR A 196 18.91 10.15 0.69
CA TYR A 196 20.24 9.53 0.72
C TYR A 196 20.28 8.33 1.65
N SER A 197 19.63 8.43 2.82
CA SER A 197 19.55 7.35 3.80
C SER A 197 18.77 6.15 3.25
N GLU A 198 17.67 6.38 2.53
CA GLU A 198 16.91 5.32 1.85
C GLU A 198 17.75 4.62 0.78
N ILE A 199 18.40 5.38 -0.11
CA ILE A 199 19.25 4.86 -1.18
C ILE A 199 20.40 4.01 -0.60
N LEU A 200 21.00 4.47 0.49
CA LEU A 200 22.05 3.74 1.17
C LEU A 200 21.53 2.45 1.82
N ALA A 201 20.38 2.50 2.50
CA ALA A 201 19.73 1.32 3.08
C ALA A 201 19.41 0.26 2.00
N GLU A 202 18.86 0.68 0.86
CA GLU A 202 18.60 -0.20 -0.28
C GLU A 202 19.88 -0.85 -0.80
N THR A 203 20.94 -0.05 -0.95
CA THR A 203 22.23 -0.53 -1.49
C THR A 203 22.92 -1.50 -0.53
N LEU A 204 22.68 -1.37 0.78
CA LEU A 204 23.11 -2.33 1.80
C LEU A 204 22.26 -3.61 1.84
N GLY A 205 21.18 -3.69 1.04
CA GLY A 205 20.33 -4.88 0.94
C GLY A 205 19.26 -4.99 2.04
N LEU A 206 18.87 -3.88 2.66
CA LEU A 206 17.77 -3.87 3.63
C LEU A 206 16.42 -4.13 2.95
N SER A 207 15.46 -4.65 3.72
CA SER A 207 14.10 -4.87 3.22
C SER A 207 13.40 -3.54 2.86
N PRO A 208 12.45 -3.54 1.91
CA PRO A 208 11.69 -2.33 1.55
C PRO A 208 11.03 -1.63 2.75
N ALA A 209 10.53 -2.40 3.72
CA ALA A 209 9.95 -1.86 4.95
C ALA A 209 11.00 -1.13 5.80
N ALA A 210 12.20 -1.70 5.95
CA ALA A 210 13.28 -1.07 6.71
C ALA A 210 13.81 0.20 6.01
N CYS A 211 13.96 0.17 4.68
CA CYS A 211 14.33 1.36 3.90
C CYS A 211 13.32 2.49 4.10
N ARG A 212 12.02 2.16 4.04
CA ARG A 212 10.94 3.13 4.28
C ARG A 212 10.94 3.68 5.71
N SER A 213 11.19 2.84 6.72
CA SER A 213 11.31 3.31 8.10
C SER A 213 12.49 4.26 8.28
N ILE A 214 13.66 3.97 7.68
CA ILE A 214 14.82 4.86 7.73
C ILE A 214 14.54 6.18 6.99
N PHE A 215 13.89 6.12 5.82
CA PHE A 215 13.47 7.30 5.06
C PHE A 215 12.59 8.25 5.91
N LEU A 216 11.63 7.70 6.65
CA LEU A 216 10.75 8.49 7.52
C LEU A 216 11.41 8.92 8.83
N ALA A 217 12.33 8.15 9.38
CA ALA A 217 12.97 8.45 10.66
C ALA A 217 14.15 9.45 10.55
N ALA A 218 14.92 9.39 9.45
CA ALA A 218 16.08 10.23 9.23
C ALA A 218 15.81 11.75 9.30
N PRO A 219 14.68 12.29 8.79
CA PRO A 219 14.27 13.68 8.99
C PRO A 219 14.32 14.19 10.44
N LEU A 220 14.09 13.30 11.41
CA LEU A 220 13.98 13.65 12.82
C LEU A 220 15.32 13.65 13.57
N HIS A 221 16.45 13.37 12.91
CA HIS A 221 17.76 13.29 13.55
C HIS A 221 18.11 14.55 14.35
N ASP A 222 17.70 15.72 13.82
CA ASP A 222 17.99 17.03 14.38
C ASP A 222 16.86 17.62 15.23
N VAL A 223 15.81 16.85 15.56
CA VAL A 223 14.63 17.38 16.29
C VAL A 223 15.00 18.03 17.64
N GLY A 224 16.07 17.55 18.28
CA GLY A 224 16.56 18.11 19.54
C GLY A 224 17.13 19.52 19.43
N LYS A 225 17.44 20.00 18.21
CA LYS A 225 17.84 21.40 17.98
C LYS A 225 16.79 22.36 18.50
N VAL A 226 15.52 21.94 18.60
CA VAL A 226 14.41 22.73 19.17
C VAL A 226 14.69 23.27 20.57
N ALA A 227 15.57 22.66 21.35
CA ALA A 227 15.90 23.10 22.70
C ALA A 227 17.22 23.90 22.78
N ILE A 228 17.95 24.05 21.67
CA ILE A 228 19.20 24.80 21.65
C ILE A 228 18.91 26.31 21.65
N PRO A 229 19.56 27.12 22.51
CA PRO A 229 19.36 28.56 22.55
C PRO A 229 19.73 29.25 21.24
N ASP A 230 18.90 30.20 20.79
CA ASP A 230 19.11 30.95 19.54
C ASP A 230 20.47 31.67 19.49
N ALA A 231 20.95 32.19 20.63
CA ALA A 231 22.25 32.85 20.71
C ALA A 231 23.43 31.93 20.34
N VAL A 232 23.27 30.62 20.52
CA VAL A 232 24.25 29.60 20.12
C VAL A 232 23.94 29.08 18.72
N LEU A 233 22.68 28.72 18.45
CA LEU A 233 22.27 28.11 17.18
C LEU A 233 22.47 29.06 15.98
N LEU A 234 22.13 30.33 16.13
CA LEU A 234 22.16 31.34 15.07
C LEU A 234 23.45 32.15 15.04
N LYS A 235 24.50 31.74 15.79
CA LYS A 235 25.74 32.50 15.89
C LYS A 235 26.44 32.57 14.52
N PRO A 236 26.75 33.77 13.98
CA PRO A 236 27.30 33.93 12.64
C PRO A 236 28.81 33.72 12.55
N SER A 237 29.43 33.20 13.60
CA SER A 237 30.87 32.99 13.72
C SER A 237 31.16 31.59 14.28
N ARG A 238 32.44 31.22 14.34
CA ARG A 238 32.81 29.95 14.95
C ARG A 238 32.34 29.90 16.41
N LEU A 239 31.85 28.73 16.80
CA LEU A 239 31.45 28.44 18.16
C LEU A 239 32.69 28.30 19.04
N GLU A 240 32.59 28.84 20.25
CA GLU A 240 33.54 28.57 21.32
C GLU A 240 33.34 27.14 21.84
N PRO A 241 34.36 26.53 22.49
CA PRO A 241 34.26 25.16 22.99
C PRO A 241 33.04 24.91 23.89
N GLU A 242 32.69 25.87 24.75
CA GLU A 242 31.52 25.78 25.65
C GLU A 242 30.20 25.82 24.87
N GLU A 243 30.11 26.64 23.82
CA GLU A 243 28.94 26.73 22.95
C GLU A 243 28.77 25.46 22.11
N PHE A 244 29.89 24.86 21.67
CA PHE A 244 29.86 23.58 20.98
C PHE A 244 29.33 22.46 21.87
N GLU A 245 29.71 22.42 23.15
CA GLU A 245 29.13 21.46 24.11
C GLU A 245 27.61 21.65 24.27
N VAL A 246 27.11 22.89 24.22
CA VAL A 246 25.66 23.14 24.20
C VAL A 246 25.02 22.55 22.94
N ILE A 247 25.60 22.76 21.75
CA ILE A 247 25.06 22.18 20.51
C ILE A 247 25.03 20.65 20.57
N ARG A 248 26.08 20.00 21.07
CA ARG A 248 26.15 18.53 21.17
C ARG A 248 24.97 17.92 21.94
N THR A 249 24.34 18.68 22.84
CA THR A 249 23.18 18.21 23.60
C THR A 249 21.95 17.92 22.75
N HIS A 250 21.85 18.45 21.51
CA HIS A 250 20.68 18.22 20.66
C HIS A 250 20.45 16.72 20.39
N ALA A 251 21.50 15.91 20.29
CA ALA A 251 21.38 14.47 20.09
C ALA A 251 20.65 13.80 21.27
N VAL A 252 21.09 14.09 22.50
CA VAL A 252 20.48 13.58 23.74
C VAL A 252 19.06 14.10 23.91
N ILE A 253 18.83 15.37 23.59
CA ILE A 253 17.50 15.99 23.68
C ILE A 253 16.56 15.37 22.66
N GLY A 254 17.02 15.13 21.42
CA GLY A 254 16.24 14.50 20.37
C GLY A 254 15.85 13.07 20.73
N GLU A 255 16.80 12.28 21.23
CA GLU A 255 16.52 10.95 21.79
C GLU A 255 15.47 11.03 22.91
N ARG A 256 15.59 11.99 23.83
CA ARG A 256 14.61 12.16 24.91
C ARG A 256 13.21 12.59 24.41
N ILE A 257 13.13 13.44 23.40
CA ILE A 257 11.86 13.90 22.80
C ILE A 257 11.12 12.72 22.18
N LEU A 258 11.85 11.81 21.51
CA LEU A 258 11.30 10.67 20.80
C LEU A 258 11.19 9.41 21.68
N GLY A 259 11.87 9.39 22.82
CA GLY A 259 11.93 8.26 23.74
C GLY A 259 10.58 7.91 24.37
N GLY A 260 10.42 6.63 24.74
CA GLY A 260 9.23 6.11 25.42
C GLY A 260 8.01 5.83 24.52
N SER A 261 8.14 6.01 23.21
CA SER A 261 7.08 5.70 22.25
C SER A 261 6.92 4.19 22.02
N SER A 262 5.69 3.74 21.82
CA SER A 262 5.39 2.37 21.38
C SER A 262 5.57 2.16 19.88
N SER A 263 5.61 3.24 19.09
CA SER A 263 5.79 3.20 17.64
C SER A 263 7.23 2.83 17.28
N ASP A 264 7.40 1.79 16.45
CA ASP A 264 8.72 1.34 16.01
C ASP A 264 9.43 2.39 15.14
N LEU A 265 8.68 3.17 14.36
CA LEU A 265 9.21 4.29 13.61
C LEU A 265 9.82 5.35 14.54
N ILE A 266 9.14 5.69 15.63
CA ILE A 266 9.61 6.70 16.58
C ILE A 266 10.78 6.17 17.41
N LYS A 267 10.80 4.88 17.77
CA LYS A 267 11.98 4.25 18.40
C LYS A 267 13.19 4.33 17.48
N LEU A 268 13.04 4.01 16.20
CA LEU A 268 14.11 4.13 15.21
C LEU A 268 14.60 5.58 15.08
N ALA A 269 13.68 6.55 15.04
CA ALA A 269 14.01 7.96 15.02
C ALA A 269 14.76 8.41 16.29
N SER A 270 14.37 7.88 17.46
CA SER A 270 15.06 8.10 18.73
C SER A 270 16.51 7.59 18.70
N GLU A 271 16.74 6.37 18.19
CA GLU A 271 18.08 5.81 18.03
C GLU A 271 18.94 6.65 17.07
N ILE A 272 18.36 7.09 15.95
CA ILE A 272 19.04 7.99 15.00
C ILE A 272 19.39 9.31 15.69
N ALA A 273 18.43 10.00 16.30
CA ALA A 273 18.65 11.28 16.95
C ALA A 273 19.75 11.18 18.02
N GLY A 274 19.73 10.13 18.84
CA GLY A 274 20.72 9.89 19.88
C GLY A 274 22.11 9.45 19.41
N SER A 275 22.26 8.98 18.16
CA SER A 275 23.52 8.35 17.71
C SER A 275 24.07 8.82 16.36
N HIS A 276 23.40 9.73 15.64
CA HIS A 276 23.84 10.14 14.28
C HIS A 276 25.16 10.93 14.26
N HIS A 277 25.64 11.41 15.41
CA HIS A 277 26.97 12.00 15.58
C HIS A 277 27.99 11.07 16.26
N GLU A 278 27.63 9.81 16.47
CA GLU A 278 28.60 8.79 16.85
C GLU A 278 29.55 8.50 15.69
N ARG A 279 30.81 8.22 16.03
CA ARG A 279 31.86 7.96 15.05
C ARG A 279 32.27 6.50 15.14
N TRP A 280 32.54 5.88 14.01
CA TRP A 280 32.97 4.48 13.96
C TRP A 280 34.18 4.18 14.87
N ASP A 281 35.09 5.15 15.01
CA ASP A 281 36.28 5.11 15.88
C ASP A 281 36.02 5.37 17.38
N GLY A 282 34.77 5.60 17.80
CA GLY A 282 34.38 5.86 19.20
C GLY A 282 34.67 7.28 19.68
N LYS A 283 35.13 8.19 18.81
CA LYS A 283 35.40 9.60 19.17
C LYS A 283 34.18 10.50 18.99
N GLY A 284 33.02 9.91 18.72
CA GLY A 284 31.76 10.62 18.51
C GLY A 284 31.08 10.99 19.80
N TYR A 285 29.81 11.36 19.68
CA TYR A 285 28.98 11.77 20.81
C TYR A 285 27.52 11.41 20.55
N PRO A 286 26.68 11.33 21.60
CA PRO A 286 26.92 11.68 23.01
C PRO A 286 27.53 10.56 23.88
N ALA A 287 27.40 9.29 23.48
CA ALA A 287 27.78 8.14 24.30
C ALA A 287 29.18 7.59 23.97
N GLY A 288 29.78 8.01 22.86
CA GLY A 288 31.11 7.52 22.44
C GLY A 288 31.06 6.07 21.97
N LEU A 289 29.95 5.68 21.34
CA LEU A 289 29.77 4.34 20.80
C LEU A 289 30.75 4.10 19.65
N ALA A 290 31.27 2.88 19.55
CA ALA A 290 32.23 2.50 18.53
C ALA A 290 31.75 1.30 17.70
N GLY A 291 32.12 1.31 16.41
CA GLY A 291 31.83 0.21 15.51
C GLY A 291 30.35 -0.17 15.44
N ARG A 292 30.08 -1.47 15.64
CA ARG A 292 28.72 -2.03 15.54
C ARG A 292 27.81 -1.76 16.74
N LEU A 293 28.34 -1.14 17.80
CA LEU A 293 27.50 -0.65 18.91
C LEU A 293 26.66 0.55 18.49
N ILE A 294 27.07 1.26 17.43
CA ILE A 294 26.27 2.32 16.82
C ILE A 294 25.13 1.66 16.02
N PRO A 295 23.86 2.04 16.25
CA PRO A 295 22.73 1.56 15.46
C PRO A 295 22.99 1.72 13.96
N LEU A 296 22.61 0.72 13.16
CA LEU A 296 22.86 0.76 11.71
C LEU A 296 22.19 1.98 11.05
N ALA A 297 20.97 2.31 11.47
CA ALA A 297 20.26 3.47 10.96
C ALA A 297 21.00 4.78 11.25
N ALA A 298 21.59 4.94 12.44
CA ALA A 298 22.42 6.10 12.78
C ALA A 298 23.69 6.17 11.92
N ARG A 299 24.36 5.03 11.66
CA ARG A 299 25.52 4.96 10.74
C ARG A 299 25.17 5.37 9.31
N ILE A 300 23.99 4.99 8.84
CA ILE A 300 23.46 5.37 7.52
C ILE A 300 23.21 6.90 7.49
N VAL A 301 22.49 7.42 8.49
CA VAL A 301 22.13 8.84 8.55
C VAL A 301 23.36 9.73 8.72
N ALA A 302 24.37 9.32 9.49
CA ALA A 302 25.61 10.08 9.66
C ALA A 302 26.33 10.37 8.33
N ILE A 303 26.37 9.40 7.42
CA ILE A 303 26.96 9.60 6.09
C ILE A 303 26.09 10.53 5.24
N ALA A 304 24.78 10.33 5.26
CA ALA A 304 23.82 11.14 4.50
C ALA A 304 23.86 12.62 4.92
N ASP A 305 23.83 12.87 6.23
CA ASP A 305 23.91 14.21 6.83
C ASP A 305 25.23 14.90 6.47
N VAL A 306 26.38 14.24 6.73
CA VAL A 306 27.68 14.84 6.42
C VAL A 306 27.83 15.10 4.91
N PHE A 307 27.42 14.18 4.05
CA PHE A 307 27.48 14.40 2.60
C PHE A 307 26.65 15.63 2.19
N ASP A 308 25.45 15.78 2.72
CA ASP A 308 24.61 16.93 2.41
C ASP A 308 25.23 18.24 2.92
N ALA A 309 25.73 18.25 4.16
CA ALA A 309 26.37 19.41 4.78
C ALA A 309 27.71 19.80 4.10
N LEU A 310 28.40 18.88 3.43
CA LEU A 310 29.59 19.18 2.62
C LEU A 310 29.23 19.77 1.26
N THR A 311 28.13 19.31 0.65
CA THR A 311 27.76 19.62 -0.75
C THR A 311 26.66 20.68 -0.87
N THR A 312 26.25 21.29 0.24
CA THR A 312 25.24 22.36 0.28
C THR A 312 25.88 23.64 0.79
N ALA A 313 25.61 24.76 0.11
CA ALA A 313 26.18 26.05 0.47
C ALA A 313 25.47 26.59 1.72
N ARG A 314 26.25 27.11 2.68
CA ARG A 314 25.75 27.77 3.89
C ARG A 314 26.31 29.18 3.99
N PRO A 315 25.69 30.13 4.73
CA PRO A 315 26.14 31.52 4.83
C PRO A 315 27.63 31.69 5.16
N TYR A 316 28.22 30.74 5.89
CA TYR A 316 29.61 30.78 6.36
C TYR A 316 30.52 29.75 5.66
N LYS A 317 30.02 28.97 4.69
CA LYS A 317 30.76 27.87 4.07
C LYS A 317 30.35 27.64 2.61
N THR A 318 31.31 27.75 1.70
CA THR A 318 31.14 27.36 0.30
C THR A 318 30.94 25.84 0.19
N ALA A 319 30.01 25.41 -0.65
CA ALA A 319 29.79 24.00 -0.95
C ALA A 319 31.04 23.38 -1.59
N MET A 320 31.41 22.18 -1.14
CA MET A 320 32.39 21.34 -1.84
C MET A 320 31.79 20.79 -3.13
N THR A 321 32.65 20.46 -4.10
CA THR A 321 32.23 19.64 -5.23
C THR A 321 31.80 18.25 -4.75
N HIS A 322 30.96 17.57 -5.54
CA HIS A 322 30.51 16.22 -5.18
C HIS A 322 31.70 15.25 -5.10
N GLU A 323 32.66 15.39 -6.01
CA GLU A 323 33.88 14.59 -6.09
C GLU A 323 34.74 14.75 -4.83
N GLU A 324 34.91 15.97 -4.34
CA GLU A 324 35.60 16.25 -3.08
C GLU A 324 34.87 15.65 -1.88
N ALA A 325 33.53 15.76 -1.84
CA ALA A 325 32.73 15.17 -0.77
C ALA A 325 32.83 13.63 -0.76
N PHE A 326 32.74 12.98 -1.92
CA PHE A 326 32.95 11.52 -2.01
C PHE A 326 34.38 11.12 -1.63
N ALA A 327 35.39 11.90 -2.02
CA ALA A 327 36.78 11.66 -1.62
C ALA A 327 36.97 11.82 -0.10
N TYR A 328 36.29 12.78 0.52
CA TYR A 328 36.27 12.94 1.97
C TYR A 328 35.66 11.72 2.67
N LEU A 329 34.49 11.25 2.22
CA LEU A 329 33.86 10.04 2.79
C LEU A 329 34.78 8.83 2.68
N GLN A 330 35.45 8.65 1.54
CA GLN A 330 36.41 7.57 1.33
C GLN A 330 37.62 7.68 2.27
N LYS A 331 38.12 8.89 2.51
CA LYS A 331 39.24 9.13 3.43
C LYS A 331 38.88 8.82 4.88
N GLU A 332 37.65 9.14 5.29
CA GLU A 332 37.15 8.93 6.66
C GLU A 332 36.57 7.52 6.90
N ARG A 333 36.66 6.63 5.90
CA ARG A 333 36.23 5.24 5.96
C ARG A 333 36.95 4.47 7.08
N GLY A 334 36.20 3.92 8.03
CA GLY A 334 36.75 3.20 9.18
C GLY A 334 37.26 4.09 10.32
N ALA A 335 37.17 5.41 10.18
CA ALA A 335 37.43 6.38 11.25
C ALA A 335 36.13 7.07 11.67
N HIS A 336 35.63 8.01 10.85
CA HIS A 336 34.33 8.63 11.10
C HIS A 336 33.19 7.65 10.77
N PHE A 337 33.29 6.98 9.62
CA PHE A 337 32.16 6.26 9.03
C PHE A 337 32.38 4.75 9.01
N ASP A 338 31.28 4.00 9.10
CA ASP A 338 31.29 2.56 8.88
C ASP A 338 31.82 2.23 7.47
N PRO A 339 32.87 1.39 7.35
CA PRO A 339 33.41 0.96 6.07
C PRO A 339 32.36 0.43 5.07
N ALA A 340 31.42 -0.38 5.53
CA ALA A 340 30.41 -0.98 4.66
C ALA A 340 29.41 0.07 4.15
N CYS A 341 29.06 1.04 5.01
CA CYS A 341 28.16 2.11 4.62
C CYS A 341 28.83 3.08 3.63
N VAL A 342 30.13 3.38 3.79
CA VAL A 342 30.88 4.17 2.81
C VAL A 342 30.93 3.45 1.47
N ASP A 343 31.31 2.17 1.44
CA ASP A 343 31.41 1.40 0.20
C ASP A 343 30.07 1.37 -0.55
N ALA A 344 28.96 1.15 0.16
CA ALA A 344 27.62 1.18 -0.41
C ALA A 344 27.22 2.59 -0.90
N PHE A 345 27.53 3.65 -0.15
CA PHE A 345 27.24 5.02 -0.56
C PHE A 345 27.99 5.41 -1.85
N LEU A 346 29.24 4.97 -1.99
CA LEU A 346 30.03 5.18 -3.19
C LEU A 346 29.53 4.35 -4.38
N ALA A 347 29.08 3.12 -4.15
CA ALA A 347 28.43 2.32 -5.19
C ALA A 347 27.12 2.97 -5.69
N ALA A 348 26.42 3.70 -4.81
CA ALA A 348 25.17 4.41 -5.12
C ALA A 348 25.36 5.83 -5.68
N ARG A 349 26.59 6.28 -5.99
CA ARG A 349 26.92 7.65 -6.45
C ARG A 349 25.92 8.24 -7.45
N ALA A 350 25.60 7.48 -8.50
CA ALA A 350 24.69 7.96 -9.54
C ALA A 350 23.29 8.30 -8.99
N LYS A 351 22.72 7.41 -8.16
CA LYS A 351 21.41 7.62 -7.52
C LYS A 351 21.44 8.80 -6.54
N ILE A 352 22.53 8.96 -5.78
CA ILE A 352 22.71 10.07 -4.83
C ILE A 352 22.73 11.42 -5.57
N LEU A 353 23.48 11.52 -6.68
CA LEU A 353 23.54 12.74 -7.49
C LEU A 353 22.20 13.07 -8.16
N GLU A 354 21.48 12.05 -8.63
CA GLU A 354 20.13 12.20 -9.16
C GLU A 354 19.17 12.74 -8.11
N ALA A 355 19.19 12.17 -6.89
CA ALA A 355 18.36 12.63 -5.77
C ALA A 355 18.65 14.10 -5.40
N LYS A 356 19.93 14.50 -5.36
CA LYS A 356 20.33 15.89 -5.08
C LYS A 356 19.83 16.85 -6.17
N SER A 357 20.00 16.47 -7.44
CA SER A 357 19.57 17.28 -8.58
C SER A 357 18.06 17.50 -8.60
N ARG A 358 17.27 16.46 -8.30
CA ARG A 358 15.81 16.55 -8.17
C ARG A 358 15.38 17.44 -7.01
N SER A 359 16.03 17.35 -5.85
CA SER A 359 15.72 18.22 -4.72
C SER A 359 15.91 19.70 -5.09
N ILE A 360 17.03 20.04 -5.73
CA ILE A 360 17.30 21.43 -6.16
C ILE A 360 16.21 21.92 -7.13
N GLN A 361 15.76 21.08 -8.07
CA GLN A 361 14.66 21.44 -8.97
C GLN A 361 13.33 21.66 -8.21
N MET A 362 13.06 20.87 -7.16
CA MET A 362 11.88 21.02 -6.31
C MET A 362 11.96 22.27 -5.40
N GLU A 363 13.15 22.64 -4.94
CA GLU A 363 13.38 23.89 -4.20
C GLU A 363 13.13 25.10 -5.09
N VAL A 364 13.71 25.11 -6.29
CA VAL A 364 13.62 26.22 -7.26
C VAL A 364 12.20 26.39 -7.81
N SER A 365 11.45 25.30 -7.98
CA SER A 365 10.05 25.35 -8.43
C SER A 365 9.05 25.68 -7.30
N GLY A 366 9.52 25.85 -6.06
CA GLY A 366 8.66 26.00 -4.89
C GLY A 366 7.92 24.71 -4.53
N VAL A 367 8.26 23.58 -5.15
CA VAL A 367 7.59 22.29 -4.99
C VAL A 367 7.97 21.58 -3.69
N LEU A 368 9.01 21.98 -2.94
CA LEU A 368 9.11 21.54 -1.54
C LEU A 368 7.99 22.13 -0.67
N SER A 369 7.41 23.27 -1.04
CA SER A 369 6.14 23.73 -0.49
C SER A 369 4.93 23.04 -1.14
N ALA A 370 5.10 22.34 -2.27
CA ALA A 370 4.06 21.71 -3.10
C ALA A 370 4.10 20.17 -3.19
N LEU A 371 4.99 19.49 -2.44
CA LEU A 371 4.81 18.08 -2.07
C LEU A 371 3.48 17.88 -1.31
N THR A 372 2.80 18.98 -0.97
CA THR A 372 1.47 19.03 -0.38
C THR A 372 0.31 19.35 -1.32
N VAL A 373 0.47 19.71 -2.60
CA VAL A 373 -0.71 19.99 -3.46
C VAL A 373 -0.39 19.80 -4.95
N THR A 374 -0.54 18.58 -5.49
CA THR A 374 -1.00 18.24 -6.87
C THR A 374 -0.86 16.72 -7.07
N GLN A 375 -1.94 15.93 -7.05
CA GLN A 375 -2.81 15.54 -8.19
C GLN A 375 -2.08 14.68 -9.25
N ALA A 376 -2.61 13.61 -9.83
CA ALA A 376 -4.00 13.23 -10.10
C ALA A 376 -4.15 11.70 -10.31
N GLY A 377 -5.37 11.21 -10.12
CA GLY A 377 -5.84 9.85 -10.38
C GLY A 377 -7.24 9.66 -9.80
#